data_AF-A0A1B8ZWM6-F1
#
_entry.id   AF-A0A1B8ZWM6-F1
#
_cell.length_a   1.000
_cell.length_b   1.000
_cell.length_c   1.000
_cell.angle_alpha   90.00
_cell.angle_beta   90.00
_cell.angle_gamma   90.00
#
_symmetry.space_group_name_H-M   'P 1'
#
loop_
_entity.id
_entity.type
_entity.pdbx_description
1 polymer ?
#
loop_
_entity_poly.entity_id
_entity_poly.type
_entity_poly.pdbx_seq_one_letter_code
_entity_poly.pdbx_strand_id
1 'polypeptide(L)'
;MVEKIISKEKEKVHPFIERCEYLKNEYGLIIPDVYKDFFTKNQISKDQVHYRIFWEEINYDDFEFVFYTENFVKYIMKRFDEKFGSNADWKVLQNMLEEAELEYKRKKNSFEAENIDLSFIDQCYEERGRNKEDLIITLNVYADCGGGEYLIMTSDKKGYSGGCYHGMTADIEYNNNIISYRILENYTPISDRIREIGQYSNQ
;
A
#
# COMPACT_ATOMS: atom_id res chain seq x y z
N MET A 1 -23.71 34.62 -42.86
CA MET A 1 -23.43 34.17 -41.48
C MET A 1 -22.71 32.85 -41.58
N VAL A 2 -21.43 32.80 -41.22
CA VAL A 2 -20.64 31.56 -41.24
C VAL A 2 -20.62 31.05 -39.81
N GLU A 3 -21.36 29.99 -39.54
CA GLU A 3 -21.30 29.28 -38.26
C GLU A 3 -19.92 28.66 -38.13
N LYS A 4 -19.14 29.21 -37.18
CA LYS A 4 -17.85 28.68 -36.80
C LYS A 4 -18.11 27.42 -35.99
N ILE A 5 -17.99 26.26 -36.61
CA ILE A 5 -17.95 24.97 -35.91
C ILE A 5 -16.67 25.00 -35.06
N ILE A 6 -16.81 25.33 -33.78
CA ILE A 6 -15.75 25.13 -32.80
C ILE A 6 -15.67 23.62 -32.60
N SER A 7 -14.72 22.98 -33.28
CA SER A 7 -14.34 21.61 -32.96
C SER A 7 -13.92 21.59 -31.49
N LYS A 8 -14.70 20.92 -30.64
CA LYS A 8 -14.22 20.49 -29.33
C LYS A 8 -13.02 19.58 -29.60
N GLU A 9 -11.81 20.13 -29.53
CA GLU A 9 -10.62 19.32 -29.33
C GLU A 9 -10.92 18.45 -28.11
N LYS A 10 -10.99 17.14 -28.30
CA LYS A 10 -11.01 16.21 -27.18
C LYS A 10 -9.72 16.48 -26.43
N GLU A 11 -9.81 17.05 -25.24
CA GLU A 11 -8.66 17.20 -24.35
C GLU A 11 -7.94 15.86 -24.31
N LYS A 12 -6.68 15.85 -24.76
CA LYS A 12 -5.88 14.65 -24.78
C LYS A 12 -5.67 14.22 -23.34
N VAL A 13 -6.26 13.09 -22.95
CA VAL A 13 -6.12 12.53 -21.61
C VAL A 13 -4.62 12.31 -21.35
N HIS A 14 -4.16 12.73 -20.16
CA HIS A 14 -2.75 12.60 -19.80
C HIS A 14 -2.37 11.10 -19.71
N PRO A 15 -1.21 10.66 -20.24
CA PRO A 15 -0.84 9.24 -20.26
C PRO A 15 -0.89 8.54 -18.90
N PHE A 16 -0.57 9.28 -17.82
CA PHE A 16 -0.66 8.74 -16.47
C PHE A 16 -2.10 8.40 -16.04
N ILE A 17 -3.10 9.15 -16.51
CA ILE A 17 -4.51 8.87 -16.22
C ILE A 17 -4.94 7.58 -16.92
N GLU A 18 -4.56 7.41 -18.19
CA GLU A 18 -4.81 6.16 -18.93
C GLU A 18 -4.14 4.98 -18.23
N ARG A 19 -2.90 5.16 -17.75
CA ARG A 19 -2.19 4.14 -16.97
C ARG A 19 -2.90 3.80 -15.66
N CYS A 20 -3.42 4.80 -14.93
CA CYS A 20 -4.19 4.56 -13.71
C CYS A 20 -5.44 3.71 -13.97
N GLU A 21 -6.15 3.96 -15.08
CA GLU A 21 -7.33 3.15 -15.44
C GLU A 21 -6.94 1.71 -15.82
N TYR A 22 -5.84 1.54 -16.56
CA TYR A 22 -5.29 0.22 -16.84
C TYR A 22 -4.94 -0.54 -15.55
N LEU A 23 -4.20 0.10 -14.63
CA LEU A 23 -3.78 -0.51 -13.36
C LEU A 23 -4.98 -0.94 -12.51
N LYS A 24 -6.03 -0.13 -12.49
CA LYS A 24 -7.28 -0.44 -11.82
C LYS A 24 -7.98 -1.66 -12.44
N ASN A 25 -8.08 -1.71 -13.77
CA ASN A 25 -8.84 -2.76 -14.45
C ASN A 25 -8.12 -4.11 -14.43
N GLU A 26 -6.82 -4.11 -14.67
CA GLU A 26 -6.04 -5.36 -14.71
C GLU A 26 -5.73 -5.89 -13.31
N TYR A 27 -5.28 -5.00 -12.41
CA TYR A 27 -4.71 -5.37 -11.11
C TYR A 27 -5.57 -4.98 -9.90
N GLY A 28 -6.67 -4.24 -10.09
CA GLY A 28 -7.45 -3.69 -8.98
C GLY A 28 -6.74 -2.54 -8.25
N LEU A 29 -5.64 -2.01 -8.81
CA LEU A 29 -4.84 -0.96 -8.21
C LEU A 29 -5.48 0.42 -8.41
N ILE A 30 -6.16 0.91 -7.37
CA ILE A 30 -6.75 2.24 -7.36
C ILE A 30 -5.69 3.26 -6.92
N ILE A 31 -5.22 4.08 -7.86
CA ILE A 31 -4.31 5.18 -7.58
C ILE A 31 -5.09 6.35 -6.95
N PRO A 32 -4.70 6.83 -5.76
CA PRO A 32 -5.34 8.00 -5.14
C PRO A 32 -5.19 9.27 -6.00
N ASP A 33 -6.21 10.13 -5.98
CA ASP A 33 -6.27 11.32 -6.83
C ASP A 33 -5.13 12.30 -6.57
N VAL A 34 -4.58 12.35 -5.35
CA VAL A 34 -3.37 13.15 -5.04
C VAL A 34 -2.19 12.80 -5.95
N TYR A 35 -1.98 11.53 -6.31
CA TYR A 35 -0.93 11.14 -7.25
C TYR A 35 -1.29 11.54 -8.68
N LYS A 36 -2.55 11.36 -9.10
CA LYS A 36 -3.03 11.76 -10.44
C LYS A 36 -2.86 13.26 -10.66
N ASP A 37 -3.35 14.05 -9.72
CA ASP A 37 -3.21 15.51 -9.69
C ASP A 37 -1.74 15.91 -9.73
N PHE A 38 -0.92 15.26 -8.91
CA PHE A 38 0.49 15.58 -8.83
C PHE A 38 1.21 15.34 -10.17
N PHE A 39 1.06 14.14 -10.74
CA PHE A 39 1.78 13.73 -11.95
C PHE A 39 1.34 14.54 -13.17
N THR A 40 0.05 14.83 -13.28
CA THR A 40 -0.51 15.62 -14.38
C THR A 40 -0.07 17.09 -14.32
N LYS A 41 -0.12 17.73 -13.14
CA LYS A 41 0.27 19.13 -12.96
C LYS A 41 1.77 19.35 -13.19
N ASN A 42 2.61 18.40 -12.78
CA ASN A 42 4.07 18.52 -12.86
C ASN A 42 4.69 17.83 -14.09
N GLN A 43 3.88 17.22 -14.96
CA GLN A 43 4.32 16.52 -16.17
C GLN A 43 5.48 15.53 -15.91
N ILE A 44 5.34 14.73 -14.85
CA ILE A 44 6.38 13.78 -14.44
C ILE A 44 6.61 12.75 -15.56
N SER A 45 7.87 12.60 -15.97
CA SER A 45 8.25 11.63 -16.99
C SER A 45 8.01 10.20 -16.51
N LYS A 46 7.57 9.34 -17.44
CA LYS A 46 7.46 7.88 -17.21
C LYS A 46 8.80 7.22 -16.89
N ASP A 47 9.90 7.84 -17.32
CA ASP A 47 11.26 7.33 -17.13
C ASP A 47 11.84 7.76 -15.77
N GLN A 48 11.07 8.48 -14.95
CA GLN A 48 11.52 8.90 -13.62
C GLN A 48 11.62 7.68 -12.69
N VAL A 49 12.83 7.43 -12.18
CA VAL A 49 13.17 6.19 -11.45
C VAL A 49 12.27 5.96 -10.23
N HIS A 50 11.97 7.00 -9.47
CA HIS A 50 11.13 6.93 -8.26
C HIS A 50 9.65 6.60 -8.53
N TYR A 51 9.21 6.68 -9.80
CA TYR A 51 7.82 6.45 -10.18
C TYR A 51 7.67 5.37 -11.24
N ARG A 52 8.76 4.66 -11.52
CA ARG A 52 8.82 3.56 -12.47
C ARG A 52 7.82 2.46 -12.10
N ILE A 53 7.53 2.26 -10.81
CA ILE A 53 6.55 1.29 -10.29
C ILE A 53 5.15 1.44 -10.90
N PHE A 54 4.74 2.64 -11.32
CA PHE A 54 3.45 2.83 -11.98
C PHE A 54 3.44 2.39 -13.45
N TRP A 55 4.61 2.25 -14.07
CA TRP A 55 4.76 2.04 -15.51
C TRP A 55 5.25 0.66 -15.89
N GLU A 56 5.91 -0.04 -14.97
CA GLU A 56 6.37 -1.41 -15.20
C GLU A 56 5.22 -2.40 -15.30
N GLU A 57 5.40 -3.43 -16.13
CA GLU A 57 4.50 -4.57 -16.16
C GLU A 57 4.59 -5.27 -14.80
N ILE A 58 3.48 -5.25 -14.05
CA ILE A 58 3.43 -5.73 -12.68
C ILE A 58 3.18 -7.23 -12.75
N ASN A 59 4.11 -8.03 -12.22
CA ASN A 59 3.80 -9.41 -11.84
C ASN A 59 2.93 -9.36 -10.59
N TYR A 60 1.85 -10.14 -10.60
CA TYR A 60 0.75 -10.05 -9.64
C TYR A 60 1.17 -10.25 -8.17
N ASP A 61 2.31 -10.91 -7.93
CA ASP A 61 2.84 -11.22 -6.60
C ASP A 61 4.00 -10.29 -6.17
N ASP A 62 4.44 -9.37 -7.04
CA ASP A 62 5.59 -8.54 -6.75
C ASP A 62 5.15 -7.14 -6.25
N PHE A 63 5.67 -6.75 -5.08
CA PHE A 63 5.81 -5.37 -4.55
C PHE A 63 4.77 -4.82 -3.56
N GLU A 64 3.69 -5.51 -3.24
CA GLU A 64 2.69 -4.98 -2.29
C GLU A 64 2.98 -5.44 -0.87
N PHE A 65 3.45 -4.51 -0.04
CA PHE A 65 3.54 -4.70 1.40
C PHE A 65 2.32 -4.08 2.05
N VAL A 66 1.66 -4.87 2.89
CA VAL A 66 0.65 -4.37 3.81
C VAL A 66 1.28 -4.18 5.17
N PHE A 67 1.14 -2.97 5.71
CA PHE A 67 1.47 -2.69 7.10
C PHE A 67 0.18 -2.65 7.91
N TYR A 68 0.16 -3.38 9.02
CA TYR A 68 -0.97 -3.33 9.94
C TYR A 68 -0.92 -2.05 10.76
N THR A 69 -2.09 -1.50 11.07
CA THR A 69 -2.18 -0.51 12.14
C THR A 69 -2.20 -1.19 13.50
N GLU A 70 -1.72 -0.50 14.53
CA GLU A 70 -1.75 -0.98 15.92
C GLU A 70 -3.17 -1.42 16.34
N ASN A 71 -4.18 -0.67 15.91
CA ASN A 71 -5.58 -0.96 16.22
C ASN A 71 -6.04 -2.29 15.63
N PHE A 72 -5.58 -2.62 14.42
CA PHE A 72 -5.93 -3.88 13.78
C PHE A 72 -5.22 -5.06 14.44
N VAL A 73 -3.94 -4.93 14.78
CA VAL A 73 -3.20 -5.97 15.52
C VAL A 73 -3.84 -6.24 16.89
N LYS A 74 -4.19 -5.19 17.64
CA LYS A 74 -4.94 -5.32 18.91
C LYS A 74 -6.26 -6.04 18.73
N TYR A 75 -6.99 -5.73 17.66
CA TYR A 75 -8.25 -6.41 17.35
C TYR A 75 -8.03 -7.90 17.08
N ILE A 76 -7.06 -8.24 16.23
CA ILE A 76 -6.71 -9.62 15.90
C ILE A 76 -6.34 -10.40 17.17
N MET A 77 -5.45 -9.86 18.02
CA MET A 77 -5.04 -10.51 19.27
C MET A 77 -6.24 -10.81 20.17
N LYS A 78 -7.12 -9.82 20.35
CA LYS A 78 -8.35 -10.00 21.13
C LYS A 78 -9.27 -11.08 20.53
N ARG A 79 -9.50 -11.05 19.22
CA ARG A 79 -10.35 -12.04 18.54
C ARG A 79 -9.75 -13.45 18.59
N PHE A 80 -8.42 -13.55 18.57
CA PHE A 80 -7.71 -14.82 18.67
C PHE A 80 -7.90 -15.44 20.06
N ASP A 81 -7.71 -14.64 21.11
CA ASP A 81 -7.99 -15.05 22.49
C ASP A 81 -9.47 -15.42 22.70
N GLU A 82 -10.41 -14.65 22.16
CA GLU A 82 -11.85 -14.99 22.23
C GLU A 82 -12.19 -16.31 21.50
N LYS A 83 -11.50 -16.62 20.41
CA LYS A 83 -11.77 -17.82 19.58
C LYS A 83 -11.13 -19.08 20.16
N PHE A 84 -9.90 -18.98 20.68
CA PHE A 84 -9.10 -20.13 21.10
C PHE A 84 -8.90 -20.23 22.62
N GLY A 85 -9.08 -19.13 23.35
CA GLY A 85 -8.98 -19.05 24.81
C GLY A 85 -7.68 -19.65 25.34
N SER A 86 -7.79 -20.57 26.30
CA SER A 86 -6.64 -21.26 26.88
C SER A 86 -5.83 -22.11 25.90
N ASN A 87 -6.36 -22.40 24.71
CA ASN A 87 -5.69 -23.17 23.66
C ASN A 87 -5.04 -22.25 22.61
N ALA A 88 -5.04 -20.93 22.81
CA ALA A 88 -4.41 -19.99 21.89
C ALA A 88 -2.90 -20.25 21.78
N ASP A 89 -2.44 -20.55 20.57
CA ASP A 89 -1.02 -20.59 20.25
C ASP A 89 -0.60 -19.25 19.64
N TRP A 90 -0.02 -18.39 20.47
CA TRP A 90 0.42 -17.05 20.06
C TRP A 90 1.57 -17.06 19.06
N LYS A 91 2.37 -18.13 18.98
CA LYS A 91 3.40 -18.26 17.95
C LYS A 91 2.79 -18.50 16.57
N VAL A 92 1.71 -19.27 16.53
CA VAL A 92 0.93 -19.49 15.31
C VAL A 92 0.30 -18.17 14.84
N LEU A 93 -0.20 -17.34 15.76
CA LEU A 93 -0.69 -16.00 15.40
C LEU A 93 0.42 -15.09 14.87
N GLN A 94 1.58 -15.05 15.54
CA GLN A 94 2.74 -14.29 15.10
C GLN A 94 3.13 -14.67 13.66
N ASN A 95 3.25 -15.97 13.38
CA ASN A 95 3.59 -16.47 12.05
C ASN A 95 2.54 -16.12 10.99
N MET A 96 1.25 -16.19 11.33
CA MET A 96 0.19 -15.75 10.41
C MET A 96 0.29 -14.27 10.06
N LEU A 97 0.58 -13.40 11.03
CA LEU A 97 0.72 -11.97 10.80
C LEU A 97 1.91 -11.66 9.89
N GLU A 98 3.06 -12.29 10.14
CA GLU A 98 4.30 -12.11 9.36
C GLU A 98 4.12 -12.53 7.89
N GLU A 99 3.54 -13.70 7.65
CA GLU A 99 3.30 -14.19 6.28
C GLU A 99 2.24 -13.35 5.55
N ALA A 100 1.18 -12.94 6.26
CA ALA A 100 0.09 -12.17 5.66
C ALA A 100 0.50 -10.77 5.15
N GLU A 101 1.61 -10.19 5.64
CA GLU A 101 2.11 -8.89 5.16
C GLU A 101 2.41 -8.89 3.65
N LEU A 102 2.77 -10.06 3.10
CA LEU A 102 3.15 -10.28 1.71
C LEU A 102 2.06 -10.99 0.88
N GLU A 103 1.05 -11.55 1.54
CA GLU A 103 0.06 -12.43 0.91
C GLU A 103 -1.32 -11.78 0.74
N TYR A 104 -1.34 -10.45 0.73
CA TYR A 104 -2.54 -9.68 0.45
C TYR A 104 -2.81 -9.58 -1.05
N LYS A 105 -3.94 -10.13 -1.51
CA LYS A 105 -4.35 -10.14 -2.91
C LYS A 105 -5.33 -9.00 -3.18
N ARG A 106 -4.82 -7.85 -3.63
CA ARG A 106 -5.61 -6.61 -3.82
C ARG A 106 -6.88 -6.77 -4.65
N LYS A 107 -6.84 -7.46 -5.80
CA LYS A 107 -8.02 -7.64 -6.67
C LYS A 107 -9.15 -8.40 -5.97
N LYS A 108 -8.80 -9.34 -5.10
CA LYS A 108 -9.72 -10.08 -4.24
C LYS A 108 -10.03 -9.31 -2.94
N ASN A 109 -9.20 -8.30 -2.61
CA ASN A 109 -9.26 -7.50 -1.39
C ASN A 109 -9.19 -8.40 -0.14
N SER A 110 -8.35 -9.45 -0.18
CA SER A 110 -8.30 -10.53 0.82
C SER A 110 -6.88 -11.03 1.06
N PHE A 111 -6.66 -11.69 2.19
CA PHE A 111 -5.41 -12.43 2.48
C PHE A 111 -5.53 -13.88 2.00
N GLU A 112 -4.56 -14.36 1.22
CA GLU A 112 -4.55 -15.72 0.67
C GLU A 112 -3.11 -16.16 0.36
N ALA A 113 -2.71 -17.30 0.94
CA ALA A 113 -1.38 -17.90 0.74
C ALA A 113 -1.52 -19.40 0.43
N GLU A 114 -0.54 -19.96 -0.30
CA GLU A 114 -0.53 -21.39 -0.61
C GLU A 114 -0.05 -22.26 0.57
N ASN A 115 0.86 -21.71 1.40
CA ASN A 115 1.60 -22.49 2.40
C ASN A 115 1.12 -22.29 3.84
N ILE A 116 0.18 -21.36 4.08
CA ILE A 116 -0.35 -21.05 5.41
C ILE A 116 -1.83 -20.64 5.31
N ASP A 117 -2.62 -21.08 6.28
CA ASP A 117 -4.04 -20.68 6.38
C ASP A 117 -4.15 -19.28 6.99
N LEU A 118 -4.43 -18.28 6.14
CA LEU A 118 -4.65 -16.90 6.53
C LEU A 118 -6.13 -16.54 6.75
N SER A 119 -7.04 -17.52 6.73
CA SER A 119 -8.48 -17.30 6.83
C SER A 119 -8.88 -16.56 8.11
N PHE A 120 -8.15 -16.76 9.21
CA PHE A 120 -8.40 -16.04 10.45
C PHE A 120 -8.10 -14.54 10.34
N ILE A 121 -7.00 -14.16 9.68
CA ILE A 121 -6.63 -12.76 9.46
C ILE A 121 -7.62 -12.10 8.48
N ASP A 122 -7.96 -12.80 7.38
CA ASP A 122 -8.96 -12.31 6.42
C ASP A 122 -10.33 -12.12 7.07
N GLN A 123 -10.76 -13.07 7.91
CA GLN A 123 -12.00 -12.95 8.68
C GLN A 123 -11.97 -11.70 9.58
N CYS A 124 -10.86 -11.44 10.28
CA CYS A 124 -10.74 -10.25 11.13
C CYS A 124 -10.82 -8.96 10.30
N TYR A 125 -10.19 -8.93 9.12
CA TYR A 125 -10.26 -7.80 8.20
C TYR A 125 -11.68 -7.56 7.69
N GLU A 126 -12.41 -8.64 7.39
CA GLU A 126 -13.81 -8.56 6.99
C GLU A 126 -14.74 -8.07 8.12
N GLU A 127 -14.61 -8.63 9.33
CA GLU A 127 -15.41 -8.24 10.50
C GLU A 127 -15.28 -6.75 10.82
N ARG A 128 -14.09 -6.20 10.62
CA ARG A 128 -13.81 -4.78 10.78
C ARG A 128 -14.42 -3.92 9.68
N GLY A 129 -14.73 -4.50 8.52
CA GLY A 129 -15.17 -3.83 7.31
C GLY A 129 -13.96 -3.46 6.45
N ARG A 130 -13.75 -4.22 5.38
CA ARG A 130 -12.62 -4.08 4.44
C ARG A 130 -12.44 -2.63 3.96
N ASN A 131 -11.21 -2.22 3.68
CA ASN A 131 -10.79 -0.87 3.24
C ASN A 131 -10.95 0.25 4.30
N LYS A 132 -11.08 -0.10 5.58
CA LYS A 132 -10.92 0.88 6.68
C LYS A 132 -9.45 1.11 7.00
N GLU A 133 -9.20 1.98 7.97
CA GLU A 133 -7.88 2.37 8.52
C GLU A 133 -7.17 1.24 9.29
N ASP A 134 -7.37 -0.02 8.90
CA ASP A 134 -6.77 -1.18 9.54
C ASP A 134 -5.46 -1.60 8.86
N LEU A 135 -5.38 -1.36 7.54
CA LEU A 135 -4.24 -1.70 6.68
C LEU A 135 -3.71 -0.47 5.94
N ILE A 136 -2.39 -0.30 5.93
CA ILE A 136 -1.68 0.62 5.06
C ILE A 136 -1.13 -0.20 3.89
N ILE A 137 -1.79 -0.07 2.74
CA ILE A 137 -1.40 -0.75 1.51
C ILE A 137 -0.41 0.15 0.79
N THR A 138 0.71 -0.42 0.37
CA THR A 138 1.80 0.33 -0.24
C THR A 138 2.28 -0.22 -1.57
N LEU A 139 2.99 0.61 -2.33
CA LEU A 139 3.78 0.19 -3.49
C LEU A 139 5.26 0.42 -3.18
N ASN A 140 6.08 -0.60 -3.40
CA ASN A 140 7.53 -0.50 -3.22
C ASN A 140 8.15 0.44 -4.28
N VAL A 141 8.80 1.51 -3.85
CA VAL A 141 9.59 2.42 -4.71
C VAL A 141 11.01 1.92 -4.87
N TYR A 142 11.59 1.52 -3.74
CA TYR A 142 12.95 1.02 -3.63
C TYR A 142 13.04 0.19 -2.36
N ALA A 143 13.59 -1.02 -2.45
CA ALA A 143 13.96 -1.81 -1.28
C ALA A 143 15.31 -2.46 -1.49
N ASP A 144 16.15 -2.43 -0.46
CA ASP A 144 17.43 -3.11 -0.38
C ASP A 144 17.53 -3.91 0.93
N CYS A 145 18.71 -4.48 1.20
CA CYS A 145 18.93 -5.25 2.42
C CYS A 145 18.84 -4.39 3.71
N GLY A 146 18.89 -3.06 3.61
CA GLY A 146 18.84 -2.13 4.74
C GLY A 146 17.45 -1.59 5.02
N GLY A 147 16.58 -1.50 4.01
CA GLY A 147 15.22 -1.02 4.18
C GLY A 147 14.48 -0.81 2.87
N GLY A 148 13.31 -0.19 2.96
CA GLY A 148 12.50 0.16 1.80
C GLY A 148 11.78 1.50 1.94
N GLU A 149 11.53 2.11 0.80
CA GLU A 149 10.65 3.26 0.64
C GLU A 149 9.39 2.84 -0.12
N TYR A 150 8.25 3.30 0.37
CA TYR A 150 6.94 2.84 -0.04
C TYR A 150 6.01 4.01 -0.34
N LEU A 151 5.33 3.99 -1.48
CA LEU A 151 4.21 4.90 -1.75
C LEU A 151 2.96 4.41 -1.04
N ILE A 152 2.31 5.28 -0.30
CA ILE A 152 1.13 4.91 0.48
C ILE A 152 -0.13 5.11 -0.35
N MET A 153 -0.89 4.03 -0.51
CA MET A 153 -2.08 3.95 -1.38
C MET A 153 -3.40 4.05 -0.61
N THR A 154 -3.39 3.75 0.69
CA THR A 154 -4.56 3.81 1.58
C THR A 154 -4.26 4.62 2.84
N SER A 155 -5.22 4.69 3.77
CA SER A 155 -5.18 5.45 5.02
C SER A 155 -5.21 6.99 4.90
N ASP A 156 -5.14 7.66 6.04
CA ASP A 156 -4.92 9.11 6.14
C ASP A 156 -3.57 9.58 5.55
N LYS A 157 -2.65 8.65 5.23
CA LYS A 157 -1.33 8.92 4.63
C LYS A 157 -1.29 8.76 3.10
N LYS A 158 -2.42 8.64 2.41
CA LYS A 158 -2.47 8.69 0.93
C LYS A 158 -1.73 9.92 0.40
N GLY A 159 -0.80 9.71 -0.52
CA GLY A 159 0.02 10.78 -1.11
C GLY A 159 1.32 11.09 -0.36
N TYR A 160 1.68 10.26 0.61
CA TYR A 160 2.98 10.27 1.28
C TYR A 160 3.81 9.06 0.82
N SER A 161 5.14 9.18 0.91
CA SER A 161 6.00 8.01 1.05
C SER A 161 6.29 7.73 2.53
N GLY A 162 6.50 6.46 2.86
CA GLY A 162 6.99 6.02 4.17
C GLY A 162 8.24 5.17 3.99
N GLY A 163 9.07 5.15 5.03
CA GLY A 163 10.26 4.30 5.10
C GLY A 163 10.12 3.23 6.16
N CYS A 164 10.63 2.03 5.87
CA CYS A 164 10.93 1.03 6.89
C CYS A 164 12.36 0.52 6.71
N TYR A 165 13.00 0.10 7.79
CA TYR A 165 14.30 -0.57 7.73
C TYR A 165 14.18 -2.00 8.27
N HIS A 166 15.17 -2.84 7.98
CA HIS A 166 15.15 -4.22 8.44
C HIS A 166 15.06 -4.30 9.98
N GLY A 167 14.05 -5.01 10.49
CA GLY A 167 13.79 -5.11 11.93
C GLY A 167 13.02 -3.93 12.53
N MET A 168 12.48 -3.02 11.72
CA MET A 168 11.61 -1.94 12.20
C MET A 168 10.23 -2.49 12.57
N THR A 169 10.08 -2.87 13.83
CA THR A 169 8.84 -3.45 14.39
C THR A 169 8.35 -2.67 15.61
N ALA A 170 7.07 -2.80 15.90
CA ALA A 170 6.49 -2.43 17.18
C ALA A 170 5.91 -3.66 17.88
N ASP A 171 5.89 -3.63 19.20
CA ASP A 171 5.37 -4.70 20.05
C ASP A 171 4.04 -4.28 20.67
N ILE A 172 3.10 -5.23 20.76
CA ILE A 172 1.84 -5.06 21.48
C ILE A 172 1.72 -6.18 22.50
N GLU A 173 1.48 -5.79 23.74
CA GLU A 173 1.20 -6.73 24.83
C GLU A 173 -0.32 -6.91 25.01
N TYR A 174 -0.76 -8.16 25.12
CA TYR A 174 -2.13 -8.55 25.45
C TYR A 174 -2.11 -9.82 26.30
N ASN A 175 -2.66 -9.76 27.52
CA ASN A 175 -2.71 -10.90 28.46
C ASN A 175 -1.34 -11.60 28.66
N ASN A 176 -0.27 -10.81 28.88
CA ASN A 176 1.12 -11.28 29.01
C ASN A 176 1.72 -11.96 27.77
N ASN A 177 1.08 -11.85 26.61
CA ASN A 177 1.62 -12.30 25.32
C ASN A 177 2.03 -11.07 24.50
N ILE A 178 3.14 -11.18 23.78
CA ILE A 178 3.67 -10.11 22.94
C ILE A 178 3.57 -10.55 21.49
N ILE A 179 3.02 -9.68 20.66
CA ILE A 179 3.04 -9.79 19.20
C ILE A 179 3.84 -8.62 18.65
N SER A 180 4.78 -8.92 17.76
CA SER A 180 5.58 -7.94 17.04
C SER A 180 5.04 -7.80 15.62
N TYR A 181 4.99 -6.59 15.07
CA TYR A 181 4.54 -6.34 13.70
C TYR A 181 5.37 -5.23 13.06
N ARG A 182 5.54 -5.27 11.73
CA ARG A 182 6.30 -4.22 11.04
C ARG A 182 5.54 -2.91 11.05
N ILE A 183 6.29 -1.82 11.22
CA ILE A 183 5.76 -0.47 11.16
C ILE A 183 6.36 0.30 9.99
N LEU A 184 5.61 1.28 9.52
CA LEU A 184 6.03 2.26 8.54
C LEU A 184 6.11 3.63 9.24
N GLU A 185 7.19 4.37 9.05
CA GLU A 185 7.35 5.71 9.59
C GLU A 185 8.04 6.64 8.58
N ASN A 186 8.61 7.76 9.07
CA ASN A 186 9.35 8.74 8.25
C ASN A 186 8.53 9.29 7.07
N TYR A 187 7.25 9.58 7.35
CA TYR A 187 6.30 10.00 6.33
C TYR A 187 6.69 11.32 5.68
N THR A 188 6.85 11.30 4.36
CA THR A 188 7.19 12.48 3.56
C THR A 188 6.12 12.71 2.50
N PRO A 189 5.52 13.91 2.41
CA PRO A 189 4.62 14.23 1.31
C PRO A 189 5.32 14.04 -0.04
N ILE A 190 4.67 13.38 -0.99
CA ILE A 190 5.25 13.15 -2.32
C ILE A 190 5.55 14.45 -3.05
N SER A 191 4.80 15.52 -2.73
CA SER A 191 5.07 16.85 -3.26
C SER A 191 6.45 17.40 -2.87
N ASP A 192 6.96 17.06 -1.70
CA ASP A 192 8.26 17.54 -1.22
C ASP A 192 9.40 16.70 -1.80
N ARG A 193 9.23 15.37 -1.85
CA ARG A 193 10.16 14.44 -2.54
C ARG A 193 10.48 14.87 -3.96
N ILE A 194 9.49 15.36 -4.70
CA ILE A 194 9.68 15.71 -6.11
C ILE A 194 10.34 17.07 -6.28
N ARG A 195 10.13 18.01 -5.34
CA ARG A 195 10.89 19.26 -5.32
C ARG A 195 12.39 18.99 -5.13
N GLU A 196 12.73 18.03 -4.27
CA GLU A 196 14.11 17.58 -4.10
C GLU A 196 14.66 17.01 -5.41
N ILE A 197 13.96 16.06 -6.04
CA ILE A 197 14.38 15.44 -7.30
C ILE A 197 14.52 16.48 -8.44
N GLY A 198 13.60 17.44 -8.54
CA GLY A 198 13.61 18.49 -9.56
C GLY A 198 14.77 19.49 -9.41
N GLN A 199 15.33 19.65 -8.20
CA GLN A 199 16.52 20.46 -7.97
C GLN A 199 17.80 19.78 -8.48
N TYR A 200 17.87 18.44 -8.42
CA TYR A 200 19.03 17.67 -8.88
C TYR A 200 19.00 17.33 -10.39
N SER A 201 17.87 17.53 -11.06
CA SER A 201 17.72 17.28 -12.50
C SER A 201 18.23 18.45 -13.39
N ASN A 202 18.69 19.54 -12.78
CA ASN A 202 19.24 20.74 -13.44
C ASN A 202 20.76 20.94 -13.20
N GLN A 203 21.49 19.88 -12.81
CA GLN A 203 22.95 19.89 -12.70
C GLN A 203 23.60 19.05 -13.81
#